data_AF-A0A843I871-F1
#
_entry.id   AF-A0A843I871-F1
#
_cell.length_a   1.000
_cell.length_b   1.000
_cell.length_c   1.000
_cell.angle_alpha   90.00
_cell.angle_beta   90.00
_cell.angle_gamma   90.00
#
_symmetry.space_group_name_H-M   'P 1'
#
loop_
_entity.id
_entity.type
_entity.pdbx_description
1 polymer ?
#
loop_
_entity_poly.entity_id
_entity_poly.type
_entity_poly.pdbx_seq_one_letter_code
_entity_poly.pdbx_strand_id
1 'polypeptide(L)'
;MVNARSENLNKDYLIAGALLHDVGKLLEYEMRAGKIVKSAYGEKTRHPAAGAQLAEECNLPKEVIHIIAAHSHEGDTMNRTPEAIIVHHCDFIDFEIKKRK
;
A
#
# COMPACT_ATOMS: atom_id res chain seq x y z
N MET A 1 22.42 7.05 25.39
CA MET A 1 21.23 7.17 24.53
C MET A 1 20.83 5.78 24.08
N VAL A 2 19.78 5.21 24.67
CA VAL A 2 19.32 3.86 24.34
C VAL A 2 18.20 3.99 23.32
N ASN A 3 18.53 3.82 22.04
CA ASN A 3 17.52 3.52 21.03
C ASN A 3 18.17 2.77 19.87
N ALA A 4 18.77 1.62 20.19
CA ALA A 4 19.11 0.63 19.19
C ALA A 4 17.89 -0.29 19.07
N ARG A 5 16.97 0.05 18.15
CA ARG A 5 15.93 -0.90 17.72
C ARG A 5 16.62 -2.18 17.23
N SER A 6 16.13 -3.33 17.67
CA SER A 6 16.69 -4.65 17.33
C SER A 6 16.10 -5.22 16.04
N GLU A 7 15.05 -4.60 15.51
CA GLU A 7 14.36 -5.04 14.31
C GLU A 7 15.23 -4.77 13.08
N ASN A 8 15.62 -5.83 12.39
CA ASN A 8 16.31 -5.74 11.12
C ASN A 8 15.31 -5.34 10.02
N LEU A 9 15.19 -4.03 9.76
CA LEU A 9 14.33 -3.48 8.72
C LEU A 9 15.10 -3.35 7.40
N ASN A 10 14.51 -3.85 6.32
CA ASN A 10 14.97 -3.53 4.99
C ASN A 10 14.42 -2.16 4.56
N LYS A 11 15.27 -1.13 4.66
CA LYS A 11 14.89 0.26 4.36
C LYS A 11 14.52 0.46 2.89
N ASP A 12 15.17 -0.25 1.97
CA ASP A 12 14.87 -0.12 0.54
C ASP A 12 13.47 -0.66 0.24
N TYR A 13 13.11 -1.80 0.84
CA TYR A 13 11.76 -2.36 0.71
C TYR A 13 10.71 -1.52 1.41
N LEU A 14 11.02 -0.96 2.59
CA LEU A 14 10.13 -0.04 3.28
C LEU A 14 9.82 1.19 2.42
N ILE A 15 10.85 1.82 1.85
CA ILE A 15 10.68 3.03 1.02
C ILE A 15 9.95 2.69 -0.27
N ALA A 16 10.33 1.61 -0.96
CA ALA A 16 9.66 1.18 -2.18
C ALA A 16 8.17 0.85 -1.92
N GLY A 17 7.89 0.10 -0.86
CA GLY A 17 6.52 -0.21 -0.45
C GLY A 17 5.72 1.04 -0.07
N ALA A 18 6.31 1.97 0.67
CA ALA A 18 5.66 3.24 1.02
C ALA A 18 5.34 4.09 -0.22
N LEU A 19 6.21 4.13 -1.24
CA LEU A 19 5.94 4.85 -2.48
C LEU A 19 4.84 4.19 -3.32
N LEU A 20 4.73 2.87 -3.27
CA LEU A 20 3.89 2.08 -4.17
C LEU A 20 2.59 1.55 -3.53
N HIS A 21 2.40 1.68 -2.22
CA HIS A 21 1.28 1.04 -1.50
C HIS A 21 -0.09 1.30 -2.16
N ASP A 22 -0.27 2.50 -2.72
CA ASP A 22 -1.51 2.97 -3.34
C ASP A 22 -1.54 2.88 -4.88
N VAL A 23 -0.52 2.31 -5.53
CA VAL A 23 -0.37 2.30 -7.00
C VAL A 23 -1.58 1.69 -7.72
N GLY A 24 -2.26 0.74 -7.06
CA GLY A 24 -3.47 0.11 -7.58
C GLY A 24 -4.65 1.06 -7.75
N LYS A 25 -4.64 2.29 -7.18
CA LYS A 25 -5.68 3.30 -7.42
C LYS A 25 -5.79 3.70 -8.89
N LEU A 26 -4.70 3.58 -9.65
CA LEU A 26 -4.67 3.80 -11.10
C LEU A 26 -5.48 2.76 -11.88
N LEU A 27 -5.67 1.57 -11.30
CA LEU A 27 -6.50 0.50 -11.85
C LEU A 27 -7.90 0.51 -11.26
N GLU A 28 -8.05 0.87 -9.97
CA GLU A 28 -9.34 0.93 -9.28
C GLU A 28 -10.23 2.07 -9.79
N TYR A 29 -9.64 3.19 -10.18
CA TYR A 29 -10.36 4.37 -10.63
C TYR A 29 -9.96 4.77 -12.05
N GLU A 30 -10.88 5.44 -12.74
CA GLU A 30 -10.66 6.03 -14.05
C GLU A 30 -11.28 7.43 -14.13
N MET A 31 -10.79 8.24 -15.08
CA MET A 31 -11.37 9.55 -15.34
C MET A 31 -12.41 9.44 -16.46
N ARG A 32 -13.68 9.75 -16.15
CA ARG A 32 -14.76 9.85 -17.13
C ARG A 32 -15.41 11.22 -17.05
N ALA A 33 -15.43 11.93 -18.18
CA ALA A 33 -16.02 13.27 -18.28
C ALA A 33 -15.55 14.24 -17.17
N GLY A 34 -14.24 14.23 -16.87
CA GLY A 34 -13.64 15.08 -15.84
C GLY A 34 -13.92 14.68 -14.39
N LYS A 35 -14.57 13.54 -14.15
CA LYS A 35 -14.82 12.99 -12.80
C LYS A 35 -14.04 11.72 -12.58
N ILE A 36 -13.53 11.54 -11.37
CA ILE A 36 -12.95 10.27 -10.91
C ILE A 36 -14.11 9.34 -10.58
N VAL A 37 -14.19 8.20 -11.26
CA VAL A 37 -15.19 7.16 -11.03
C VAL A 37 -14.50 5.81 -10.88
N LYS A 38 -15.19 4.85 -10.27
CA LYS A 38 -14.68 3.49 -10.14
C LYS A 38 -14.63 2.82 -11.52
N SER A 39 -13.53 2.14 -11.83
CA SER A 39 -13.33 1.51 -13.14
C SER A 39 -14.03 0.16 -13.20
N ALA A 40 -14.26 -0.38 -14.40
CA ALA A 40 -14.81 -1.73 -14.57
C ALA A 40 -13.95 -2.83 -13.91
N TYR A 41 -12.64 -2.60 -13.80
CA TYR A 41 -11.72 -3.47 -13.06
C TYR A 41 -11.86 -3.22 -11.54
N GLY A 42 -11.88 -1.95 -11.14
CA GLY A 42 -12.03 -1.51 -9.75
C GLY A 42 -13.30 -2.03 -9.08
N GLU A 43 -14.40 -2.15 -9.83
CA GLU A 43 -15.65 -2.75 -9.34
C GLU A 43 -15.46 -4.16 -8.75
N LYS A 44 -14.44 -4.89 -9.23
CA LYS A 44 -14.15 -6.26 -8.80
C LYS A 44 -12.95 -6.35 -7.88
N THR A 45 -12.01 -5.41 -7.99
CA THR A 45 -10.70 -5.50 -7.33
C THR A 45 -10.27 -4.15 -6.77
N ARG A 46 -10.04 -4.09 -5.46
CA ARG A 46 -9.56 -2.87 -4.77
C ARG A 46 -8.07 -2.64 -4.98
N HIS A 47 -7.62 -1.39 -4.80
CA HIS A 47 -6.23 -0.97 -5.01
C HIS A 47 -5.15 -1.82 -4.29
N PRO A 48 -5.34 -2.40 -3.09
CA PRO A 48 -4.27 -3.19 -2.48
C PRO A 48 -3.99 -4.46 -3.28
N ALA A 49 -5.05 -5.18 -3.66
CA ALA A 49 -4.95 -6.38 -4.49
C ALA A 49 -4.51 -6.05 -5.93
N ALA A 50 -5.08 -5.00 -6.51
CA ALA A 50 -4.73 -4.53 -7.85
C ALA A 50 -3.26 -4.09 -7.95
N GLY A 51 -2.79 -3.33 -6.96
CA GLY A 51 -1.42 -2.84 -6.89
C GLY A 51 -0.42 -3.97 -6.65
N ALA A 52 -0.78 -4.96 -5.82
CA ALA A 52 0.03 -6.15 -5.61
C ALA A 52 0.18 -6.96 -6.91
N GLN A 53 -0.91 -7.16 -7.66
CA GLN A 53 -0.88 -7.82 -8.97
C GLN A 53 0.04 -7.06 -9.95
N LEU A 54 -0.12 -5.74 -10.06
CA LEU A 54 0.71 -4.92 -10.93
C LEU A 54 2.20 -4.98 -10.56
N ALA A 55 2.50 -4.97 -9.26
CA ALA A 55 3.87 -5.09 -8.75
C ALA A 55 4.47 -6.47 -9.05
N GLU A 56 3.67 -7.54 -8.95
CA GLU A 56 4.08 -8.89 -9.32
C GLU A 56 4.40 -9.01 -10.81
N GLU A 57 3.55 -8.44 -11.69
CA GLU A 57 3.81 -8.40 -13.15
C GLU A 57 5.10 -7.64 -13.50
N CYS A 58 5.48 -6.66 -12.67
CA CYS A 58 6.72 -5.92 -12.80
C CYS A 58 7.93 -6.60 -12.13
N ASN A 59 7.78 -7.83 -11.62
CA ASN A 59 8.83 -8.61 -10.95
C ASN A 59 9.44 -7.92 -9.72
N LEU A 60 8.63 -7.18 -8.95
CA LEU A 60 9.11 -6.60 -7.69
C LEU A 60 9.38 -7.69 -6.64
N PRO A 61 10.24 -7.41 -5.64
CA PRO A 61 10.44 -8.31 -4.50
C PRO A 61 9.12 -8.61 -3.78
N LYS A 62 8.94 -9.85 -3.33
CA LYS A 62 7.72 -10.31 -2.65
C LYS A 62 7.42 -9.52 -1.39
N GLU A 63 8.44 -9.03 -0.71
CA GLU A 63 8.35 -8.19 0.47
C GLU A 63 7.69 -6.84 0.14
N VAL A 64 8.04 -6.24 -1.00
CA VAL A 64 7.41 -5.00 -1.48
C VAL A 64 5.97 -5.25 -1.91
N ILE A 65 5.73 -6.35 -2.65
CA ILE A 65 4.38 -6.78 -3.04
C ILE A 65 3.50 -6.99 -1.79
N HIS A 66 4.04 -7.59 -0.74
CA HIS A 66 3.34 -7.80 0.53
C HIS A 66 2.99 -6.49 1.23
N ILE A 67 3.89 -5.50 1.25
CA ILE A 67 3.59 -4.16 1.78
C ILE A 67 2.39 -3.56 1.04
N ILE A 68 2.38 -3.63 -0.30
CA ILE A 68 1.28 -3.12 -1.12
C ILE A 68 -0.03 -3.88 -0.82
N ALA A 69 0.01 -5.21 -0.74
CA ALA A 69 -1.19 -6.01 -0.47
C ALA A 69 -1.78 -5.77 0.93
N ALA A 70 -0.93 -5.50 1.93
CA ALA A 70 -1.31 -5.50 3.33
C ALA A 70 -1.40 -4.11 3.99
N HIS A 71 -1.14 -3.01 3.27
CA HIS A 71 -1.13 -1.67 3.86
C HIS A 71 -2.51 -1.19 4.35
N SER A 72 -3.60 -1.69 3.77
CA SER A 72 -4.99 -1.29 4.08
C SER A 72 -5.68 -2.30 5.01
N HIS A 73 -7.00 -2.16 5.21
CA HIS A 73 -7.84 -3.10 5.96
C HIS A 73 -7.73 -4.56 5.48
N GLU A 74 -7.51 -4.79 4.19
CA GLU A 74 -7.27 -6.13 3.64
C GLU A 74 -6.13 -6.87 4.38
N GLY A 75 -5.12 -6.12 4.83
CA GLY A 75 -4.01 -6.65 5.61
C GLY A 75 -4.35 -7.07 7.04
N ASP A 76 -5.55 -6.78 7.57
CA ASP A 76 -5.94 -7.16 8.94
C ASP A 76 -6.12 -8.66 9.10
N THR A 77 -6.30 -9.37 7.98
CA THR A 77 -6.34 -10.84 7.92
C THR A 77 -4.99 -11.46 7.57
N MET A 78 -3.94 -10.65 7.38
CA MET A 78 -2.60 -11.07 6.98
C MET A 78 -1.59 -10.91 8.11
N ASN A 79 -0.52 -11.71 8.07
CA ASN A 79 0.65 -11.50 8.92
C ASN A 79 1.54 -10.43 8.31
N ARG A 80 1.28 -9.15 8.65
CA ARG A 80 2.07 -8.02 8.16
C ARG A 80 3.55 -8.18 8.54
N THR A 81 4.44 -7.94 7.58
CA THR A 81 5.87 -7.74 7.86
C THR A 81 6.09 -6.47 8.69
N PRO A 82 7.24 -6.32 9.38
CA PRO A 82 7.57 -5.09 10.09
C PRO A 82 7.45 -3.83 9.22
N GLU A 83 7.90 -3.88 7.97
CA GLU A 83 7.77 -2.79 7.01
C GLU A 83 6.30 -2.50 6.66
N ALA A 84 5.48 -3.53 6.46
CA ALA A 84 4.05 -3.37 6.17
C ALA A 84 3.28 -2.78 7.36
N ILE A 85 3.64 -3.15 8.60
CA ILE A 85 3.11 -2.52 9.83
C ILE A 85 3.43 -1.02 9.84
N ILE A 86 4.67 -0.65 9.54
CA ILE A 86 5.08 0.75 9.49
C ILE A 86 4.28 1.52 8.44
N VAL A 87 4.19 1.00 7.21
CA VAL A 87 3.46 1.67 6.11
C VAL A 87 1.98 1.80 6.44
N HIS A 88 1.33 0.75 6.96
CA HIS A 88 -0.07 0.80 7.39
C HIS A 88 -0.34 1.93 8.39
N HIS A 89 0.49 2.05 9.43
CA HIS A 89 0.30 3.09 10.43
C HIS A 89 0.66 4.49 9.91
N CYS A 90 1.67 4.62 9.07
CA CYS A 90 2.02 5.90 8.44
C CYS A 90 0.89 6.39 7.52
N ASP A 91 0.31 5.52 6.70
CA ASP A 91 -0.83 5.85 5.84
C ASP A 91 -2.04 6.29 6.68
N PHE A 92 -2.37 5.54 7.74
CA PHE A 92 -3.46 5.90 8.65
C PHE A 92 -3.27 7.29 9.28
N ILE A 93 -2.06 7.61 9.73
CA ILE A 93 -1.73 8.94 10.28
C ILE A 93 -1.92 10.04 9.22
N ASP A 94 -1.43 9.86 7.99
CA ASP A 94 -1.62 10.84 6.91
C ASP A 94 -3.12 11.04 6.58
N PHE A 95 -3.87 9.94 6.53
CA PHE A 95 -5.31 9.96 6.31
C PHE A 95 -6.04 10.73 7.41
N GLU A 96 -5.73 10.49 8.68
CA GLU A 96 -6.34 11.23 9.80
C GLU A 96 -6.03 12.73 9.75
N ILE A 97 -4.81 13.11 9.38
CA ILE A 97 -4.43 14.52 9.21
C ILE A 97 -5.24 15.17 8.08
N LYS A 98 -5.38 14.47 6.94
CA LYS A 98 -6.15 14.97 5.79
C LYS A 98 -7.64 15.17 6.10
N LYS A 99 -8.25 14.30 6.91
CA LYS A 99 -9.68 14.43 7.29
C LYS A 99 -10.00 15.66 8.14
N ARG A 100 -9.01 16.30 8.75
CA ARG A 100 -9.20 17.52 9.57
C ARG A 100 -9.14 18.81 8.76
N LYS A 101 -8.78 18.73 7.48
CA LYS A 101 -8.80 19.85 6.53
C LYS A 101 -10.12 19.86 5.78
#